data_AF-A0A0Q5NU76-F1
#
_entry.id   AF-A0A0Q5NU76-F1
#
_cell.length_a   1.000
_cell.length_b   1.000
_cell.length_c   1.000
_cell.angle_alpha   90.00
_cell.angle_beta   90.00
_cell.angle_gamma   90.00
#
_symmetry.space_group_name_H-M   'P 1'
#
loop_
_entity.id
_entity.type
_entity.pdbx_description
1 polymer ?
#
loop_
_entity_poly.entity_id
_entity_poly.type
_entity_poly.pdbx_seq_one_letter_code
_entity_poly.pdbx_strand_id
1 'polypeptide(L)'
;MADQKSLKSYWEEFFAASAKVSELNRNLSLGGIAIIWIFNKSNLIGSPNFNSLLPRDLFLPLIIIVVSLTCDLLQYLWRTVTLYIFYRIQIKKLKNHSITEAKADKLDAPFYIRYGGWTFFVLKILAMITAYSLIFKYLLKFLA
;
A
#
# COMPACT_ATOMS: atom_id res chain seq x y z
N MET A 1 -34.20 7.69 13.73
CA MET A 1 -33.44 7.03 14.81
C MET A 1 -32.02 6.88 14.31
N ALA A 2 -31.03 7.52 14.94
CA ALA A 2 -29.64 7.29 14.60
C ALA A 2 -29.28 5.85 15.04
N ASP A 3 -28.89 5.02 14.09
CA ASP A 3 -28.49 3.63 14.36
C ASP A 3 -27.25 3.65 15.27
N GLN A 4 -27.43 3.23 16.53
CA GLN A 4 -26.40 3.38 17.55
C GLN A 4 -25.40 2.23 17.44
N LYS A 5 -24.28 2.46 16.74
CA LYS A 5 -23.19 1.47 16.60
C LYS A 5 -22.24 1.47 17.79
N SER A 6 -21.74 0.28 18.13
CA SER A 6 -20.68 0.12 19.13
C SER A 6 -19.32 0.58 18.57
N LEU A 7 -18.42 1.04 19.45
CA LEU A 7 -17.05 1.41 19.07
C LEU A 7 -16.30 0.25 18.37
N LYS A 8 -16.57 -0.99 18.80
CA LYS A 8 -16.03 -2.21 18.18
C LYS A 8 -16.47 -2.35 16.71
N SER A 9 -17.74 -2.08 16.41
CA SER A 9 -18.27 -2.09 15.04
C SER A 9 -17.54 -1.09 14.14
N TYR A 10 -17.34 0.14 14.60
CA TYR A 10 -16.59 1.16 13.85
C TYR A 10 -15.15 0.72 13.55
N TRP A 11 -14.51 0.03 14.50
CA TRP A 11 -13.15 -0.47 14.33
C TRP A 11 -13.06 -1.62 13.33
N GLU A 12 -14.03 -2.54 13.37
CA GLU A 12 -14.13 -3.65 12.40
C GLU A 12 -14.41 -3.12 10.98
N GLU A 13 -15.32 -2.16 10.84
CA GLU A 13 -15.60 -1.49 9.56
C GLU A 13 -14.39 -0.75 9.03
N PHE A 14 -13.68 -0.02 9.89
CA PHE A 14 -12.44 0.65 9.54
C PHE A 14 -11.41 -0.36 8.99
N PHE A 15 -11.22 -1.50 9.66
CA PHE A 15 -10.29 -2.52 9.18
C PHE A 15 -10.72 -3.11 7.84
N ALA A 16 -12.00 -3.45 7.70
CA ALA A 16 -12.54 -3.97 6.45
C ALA A 16 -12.34 -2.98 5.29
N ALA A 17 -12.66 -1.69 5.51
CA ALA A 17 -12.45 -0.64 4.53
C ALA A 17 -10.97 -0.45 4.17
N SER A 18 -10.07 -0.43 5.15
CA SER A 18 -8.63 -0.29 4.91
C SER A 18 -8.03 -1.45 4.12
N ALA A 19 -8.51 -2.68 4.37
CA ALA A 19 -8.13 -3.85 3.62
C ALA A 19 -8.63 -3.74 2.17
N LYS A 20 -9.88 -3.32 1.98
CA LYS A 20 -10.46 -3.11 0.65
C LYS A 20 -9.76 -2.03 -0.15
N VAL A 21 -9.38 -0.92 0.48
CA VAL A 21 -8.59 0.15 -0.15
C VAL A 21 -7.25 -0.38 -0.66
N SER A 22 -6.58 -1.24 0.10
CA SER A 22 -5.30 -1.84 -0.30
C SER A 22 -5.46 -2.81 -1.48
N GLU A 23 -6.54 -3.60 -1.48
CA GLU A 23 -6.91 -4.46 -2.60
C GLU A 23 -7.18 -3.65 -3.88
N LEU A 24 -8.00 -2.60 -3.77
CA LEU A 24 -8.28 -1.69 -4.89
C LEU A 24 -7.01 -1.00 -5.39
N ASN A 25 -6.11 -0.59 -4.50
CA ASN A 25 -4.82 -0.01 -4.88
C ASN A 25 -3.99 -0.97 -5.74
N ARG A 26 -3.94 -2.26 -5.40
CA ARG A 26 -3.23 -3.27 -6.21
C ARG A 26 -3.88 -3.45 -7.57
N ASN A 27 -5.21 -3.58 -7.60
CA ASN A 27 -5.94 -3.76 -8.86
C ASN A 27 -5.78 -2.54 -9.77
N LEU A 28 -5.85 -1.33 -9.21
CA LEU A 28 -5.57 -0.07 -9.92
C LEU A 28 -4.10 0.01 -10.36
N SER A 29 -3.14 -0.45 -9.57
CA SER A 29 -1.74 -0.50 -9.99
C SER A 29 -1.57 -1.35 -11.26
N LEU A 30 -2.14 -2.56 -11.26
CA LEU A 30 -2.08 -3.47 -12.41
C LEU A 30 -2.84 -2.89 -13.61
N GLY A 31 -4.01 -2.31 -13.39
CA GLY A 31 -4.79 -1.62 -14.42
C GLY A 31 -4.05 -0.42 -15.01
N GLY A 32 -3.41 0.39 -14.19
CA GLY A 32 -2.60 1.53 -14.61
C GLY A 32 -1.38 1.10 -15.42
N ILE A 33 -0.67 0.04 -15.01
CA ILE A 33 0.43 -0.54 -15.79
C ILE A 33 -0.09 -1.05 -17.15
N ALA A 34 -1.24 -1.72 -17.17
CA ALA A 34 -1.86 -2.19 -18.41
C ALA A 34 -2.24 -1.04 -19.35
N ILE A 35 -2.83 0.04 -18.83
CA ILE A 35 -3.14 1.25 -19.61
C ILE A 35 -1.86 1.85 -20.21
N ILE A 36 -0.79 1.98 -19.42
CA ILE A 36 0.49 2.50 -19.90
C ILE A 36 1.06 1.59 -21.00
N TRP A 37 0.92 0.27 -20.86
CA TRP A 37 1.42 -0.71 -21.83
C TRP A 37 0.74 -0.63 -23.20
N ILE A 38 -0.51 -0.15 -23.28
CA ILE A 38 -1.21 0.07 -24.56
C ILE A 38 -0.43 1.05 -25.46
N PHE A 39 0.32 1.99 -24.87
CA PHE A 39 1.12 2.97 -25.60
C PHE A 39 2.54 2.50 -25.92
N ASN A 40 2.87 1.23 -25.66
CA ASN A 40 4.17 0.66 -25.97
C ASN A 40 4.37 0.54 -27.50
N LYS A 41 5.44 1.15 -28.02
CA LYS A 41 5.78 1.19 -29.44
C LYS A 41 6.82 0.13 -29.83
N SER A 42 6.84 -1.02 -29.17
CA SER A 42 7.81 -2.11 -29.39
C SER A 42 7.84 -2.70 -30.80
N ASN A 43 6.85 -2.39 -31.65
CA ASN A 43 6.78 -2.85 -33.04
C ASN A 43 7.48 -1.95 -34.06
N LEU A 44 8.11 -0.84 -33.66
CA LEU A 44 8.96 -0.05 -34.54
C LEU A 44 10.35 -0.71 -34.66
N ILE A 45 10.45 -1.64 -35.60
CA ILE A 45 11.69 -2.33 -36.00
C ILE A 45 12.79 -1.27 -36.22
N GLY A 46 13.77 -1.19 -35.33
CA GLY A 46 15.01 -0.43 -35.57
C GLY A 46 15.40 0.69 -34.59
N SER A 47 14.69 0.94 -33.48
CA SER A 47 15.14 1.95 -32.51
C SER A 47 15.75 1.31 -31.24
N PRO A 48 17.07 1.41 -31.01
CA PRO A 48 17.77 0.75 -29.90
C PRO A 48 17.62 1.47 -28.54
N ASN A 49 16.79 2.52 -28.45
CA ASN A 49 16.66 3.33 -27.25
C ASN A 49 15.36 3.05 -26.50
N PHE A 50 15.46 2.79 -25.20
CA PHE A 50 14.28 2.65 -24.31
C PHE A 50 13.34 3.88 -24.38
N ASN A 51 13.89 5.06 -24.68
CA ASN A 51 13.15 6.30 -24.91
C ASN A 51 12.20 6.28 -26.12
N SER A 52 12.32 5.32 -27.04
CA SER A 52 11.37 5.14 -28.15
C SER A 52 10.28 4.12 -27.86
N LEU A 53 10.40 3.33 -26.78
CA LEU A 53 9.42 2.29 -26.44
C LEU A 53 8.19 2.88 -25.76
N LEU A 54 8.35 3.87 -24.88
CA LEU A 54 7.25 4.50 -24.15
C LEU A 54 7.33 6.03 -24.25
N PRO A 55 6.19 6.73 -24.46
CA PRO A 55 6.12 8.19 -24.33
C PRO A 55 6.70 8.65 -22.98
N ARG A 56 7.60 9.64 -23.01
CA ARG A 56 8.30 10.17 -21.81
C ARG A 56 7.32 10.60 -20.72
N ASP A 57 6.16 11.12 -21.11
CA ASP A 57 5.08 11.57 -20.21
C ASP A 57 4.49 10.41 -19.37
N LEU A 58 4.59 9.16 -19.83
CA LEU A 58 4.06 7.97 -19.14
C LEU A 58 5.10 7.25 -18.25
N PHE A 59 6.38 7.63 -18.34
CA PHE A 59 7.43 7.00 -17.52
C PHE A 59 7.30 7.39 -16.04
N LEU A 60 6.98 8.66 -15.78
CA LEU A 60 6.77 9.16 -14.41
C LEU A 60 5.60 8.45 -13.71
N PRO A 61 4.37 8.37 -14.26
CA PRO A 61 3.28 7.65 -13.60
C PRO A 61 3.60 6.16 -13.40
N LEU A 62 4.34 5.52 -14.32
CA LEU A 62 4.78 4.13 -14.15
C LEU A 62 5.66 3.95 -12.90
N ILE A 63 6.67 4.81 -12.72
CA ILE A 63 7.52 4.79 -11.53
C ILE A 63 6.68 5.00 -10.26
N ILE A 64 5.75 5.96 -10.29
CA ILE A 64 4.91 6.26 -9.12
C ILE A 64 4.02 5.05 -8.77
N ILE A 65 3.48 4.31 -9.75
CA ILE A 65 2.75 3.06 -9.50
C ILE A 65 3.65 2.02 -8.83
N VAL A 66 4.89 1.83 -9.31
CA VAL A 66 5.84 0.89 -8.71
C VAL A 66 6.18 1.28 -7.26
N VAL A 67 6.35 2.57 -6.99
CA VAL A 67 6.54 3.09 -5.63
C VAL A 67 5.31 2.79 -4.76
N SER A 68 4.09 2.99 -5.28
CA SER A 68 2.84 2.65 -4.57
C SER A 68 2.78 1.15 -4.22
N LEU A 69 3.09 0.26 -5.16
CA LEU A 69 3.15 -1.19 -4.93
C LEU A 69 4.21 -1.60 -3.91
N THR A 70 5.37 -0.95 -3.95
CA THR A 70 6.45 -1.20 -2.99
C THR A 70 6.04 -0.75 -1.60
N CYS A 71 5.42 0.42 -1.46
CA CYS A 71 4.87 0.88 -0.19
C CYS A 71 3.76 -0.05 0.33
N ASP A 72 2.92 -0.59 -0.55
CA ASP A 72 1.90 -1.59 -0.19
C ASP A 72 2.55 -2.86 0.40
N LEU A 73 3.57 -3.41 -0.26
CA LEU A 73 4.32 -4.55 0.25
C LEU A 73 4.99 -4.24 1.60
N LEU A 74 5.67 -3.10 1.70
CA LEU A 74 6.38 -2.67 2.91
C LEU A 74 5.43 -2.45 4.09
N GLN A 75 4.20 -1.98 3.85
CA GLN A 75 3.19 -1.86 4.90
C GLN A 75 2.91 -3.22 5.57
N TYR A 76 2.63 -4.25 4.77
CA TYR A 76 2.32 -5.57 5.30
C TYR A 76 3.57 -6.25 5.89
N LEU A 77 4.73 -6.06 5.26
CA LEU A 77 6.00 -6.58 5.77
C LEU A 77 6.34 -5.97 7.13
N TRP A 78 6.21 -4.66 7.28
CA TRP A 78 6.44 -3.95 8.55
C TRP A 78 5.56 -4.52 9.66
N ARG A 79 4.27 -4.69 9.39
CA ARG A 79 3.32 -5.25 10.38
C ARG A 79 3.71 -6.67 10.77
N THR A 80 4.05 -7.53 9.82
CA THR A 80 4.46 -8.91 10.10
C THR A 80 5.73 -8.99 10.93
N VAL A 81 6.78 -8.24 10.54
CA VAL A 81 8.08 -8.25 11.22
C VAL A 81 7.96 -7.68 12.63
N THR A 82 7.31 -6.53 12.79
CA THR A 82 7.20 -5.87 14.10
C THR A 82 6.36 -6.65 15.09
N LEU A 83 5.24 -7.25 14.65
CA LEU A 83 4.43 -8.14 15.50
C LEU A 83 5.20 -9.40 15.89
N TYR A 84 5.95 -10.00 14.95
CA TYR A 84 6.76 -11.17 15.26
C TYR A 84 7.84 -10.87 16.30
N ILE A 85 8.58 -9.77 16.13
CA ILE A 85 9.60 -9.33 17.09
C ILE A 85 8.97 -9.08 18.46
N PHE A 86 7.84 -8.36 18.50
CA PHE A 86 7.12 -8.10 19.74
C PHE A 86 6.70 -9.39 20.45
N TYR A 87 6.06 -10.32 19.72
CA TYR A 87 5.68 -11.62 20.24
C TYR A 87 6.85 -12.41 20.83
N ARG A 88 7.99 -12.45 20.11
CA ARG A 88 9.20 -13.14 20.59
C ARG A 88 9.77 -12.52 21.86
N ILE A 89 9.74 -11.19 22.00
CA ILE A 89 10.19 -10.50 23.21
C ILE A 89 9.27 -10.84 24.39
N GLN A 90 7.95 -10.82 24.19
CA GLN A 90 7.01 -11.07 25.27
C GLN A 90 7.01 -12.53 25.73
N ILE A 91 7.16 -13.49 24.81
CA ILE A 91 7.35 -14.90 25.18
C ILE A 91 8.60 -15.11 26.04
N LYS A 92 9.71 -14.45 25.73
CA LYS A 92 10.92 -14.55 26.55
C LYS A 92 10.67 -13.99 27.97
N LYS A 93 9.96 -12.88 28.09
CA LYS A 93 9.59 -12.30 29.39
C LYS A 93 8.64 -13.19 30.18
N LEU A 94 7.69 -13.86 29.52
CA LEU A 94 6.78 -14.80 30.17
C LEU A 94 7.53 -16.03 30.71
N LYS A 95 8.41 -16.62 29.89
CA LYS A 95 9.25 -17.77 30.30
C LYS A 95 10.19 -17.45 31.46
N ASN A 96 10.66 -16.21 31.54
CA ASN A 96 11.53 -15.75 32.63
C ASN A 96 10.75 -15.24 33.85
N HIS A 97 9.45 -15.54 33.95
CA HIS A 97 8.52 -15.06 35.00
C HIS A 97 8.55 -13.53 35.22
N SER A 98 9.02 -12.77 34.22
CA SER A 98 9.15 -11.31 34.28
C SER A 98 7.79 -10.62 34.07
N ILE A 99 6.82 -11.34 33.52
CA ILE A 99 5.41 -10.96 33.39
C ILE A 99 4.53 -12.16 33.72
N THR A 100 3.38 -11.92 34.35
CA THR A 100 2.36 -12.95 34.65
C THR A 100 1.54 -13.29 33.39
N GLU A 101 1.00 -14.50 33.30
CA GLU A 101 0.06 -14.89 32.22
C GLU A 101 -1.11 -13.91 32.08
N ALA A 102 -1.72 -13.51 33.20
CA ALA A 102 -2.78 -12.50 33.24
C ALA A 102 -2.37 -11.13 32.62
N LYS A 103 -1.07 -10.80 32.66
CA LYS A 103 -0.52 -9.58 32.05
C LYS A 103 -0.15 -9.79 30.58
N ALA A 104 0.18 -11.02 30.18
CA ALA A 104 0.45 -11.38 28.79
C ALA A 104 -0.83 -11.34 27.94
N ASP A 105 -1.99 -11.65 28.52
CA ASP A 105 -3.31 -11.59 27.85
C ASP A 105 -3.78 -10.16 27.53
N LYS A 106 -3.26 -9.15 28.24
CA LYS A 106 -3.65 -7.74 28.10
C LYS A 106 -2.44 -6.85 27.85
N LEU A 107 -1.74 -7.13 26.75
CA LEU A 107 -0.60 -6.33 26.31
C LEU A 107 -1.02 -5.27 25.29
N ASP A 108 -0.77 -4.01 25.62
CA ASP A 108 -0.88 -2.92 24.67
C ASP A 108 0.27 -3.00 23.64
N ALA A 109 -0.11 -2.97 22.36
CA ALA A 109 0.87 -2.94 21.28
C ALA A 109 1.62 -1.59 21.29
N PRO A 110 2.95 -1.58 21.18
CA PRO A 110 3.73 -0.36 21.24
C PRO A 110 3.51 0.53 20.02
N PHE A 111 3.62 1.84 20.23
CA PHE A 111 3.27 2.90 19.28
C PHE A 111 3.90 2.72 17.88
N TYR A 112 5.17 2.31 17.79
CA TYR A 112 5.88 2.15 16.51
C TYR A 112 5.26 1.07 15.59
N ILE A 113 4.61 0.04 16.13
CA ILE A 113 3.89 -0.98 15.35
C ILE A 113 2.72 -0.33 14.62
N ARG A 114 2.02 0.58 15.30
CA ARG A 114 0.86 1.29 14.75
C ARG A 114 1.29 2.34 13.74
N TYR A 115 2.25 3.20 14.06
CA TYR A 115 2.59 4.34 13.18
C TYR A 115 3.27 3.91 11.89
N GLY A 116 4.19 2.94 11.91
CA GLY A 116 4.93 2.54 10.70
C GLY A 116 4.04 1.93 9.61
N GLY A 117 3.01 1.16 9.98
CA GLY A 117 2.04 0.66 8.98
C GLY A 117 1.22 1.79 8.35
N TRP A 118 0.86 2.80 9.13
CA TRP A 118 0.08 3.94 8.66
C TRP A 118 0.85 4.85 7.72
N THR A 119 2.15 5.06 7.94
CA THR A 119 2.97 5.89 7.04
C THR A 119 3.02 5.31 5.63
N PHE A 120 3.28 4.00 5.49
CA PHE A 120 3.27 3.32 4.20
C PHE A 120 1.87 3.31 3.56
N PHE A 121 0.82 3.16 4.37
CA PHE A 121 -0.56 3.21 3.89
C PHE A 121 -0.92 4.57 3.29
N VAL A 122 -0.54 5.68 3.92
CA VAL A 122 -0.84 7.01 3.37
C VAL A 122 0.00 7.27 2.11
N LEU A 123 1.29 6.95 2.17
CA LEU A 123 2.21 7.17 1.06
C LEU A 123 1.77 6.44 -0.22
N LYS A 124 1.36 5.17 -0.11
CA LYS A 124 0.92 4.39 -1.28
C LYS A 124 -0.33 4.97 -1.93
N ILE A 125 -1.27 5.51 -1.14
CA ILE A 125 -2.53 6.08 -1.64
C ILE A 125 -2.27 7.43 -2.32
N LEU A 126 -1.43 8.27 -1.73
CA LEU A 126 -1.02 9.54 -2.36
C LEU A 126 -0.28 9.28 -3.69
N ALA A 127 0.62 8.30 -3.71
CA ALA A 127 1.29 7.87 -4.93
C ALA A 127 0.28 7.41 -5.99
N MET A 128 -0.70 6.58 -5.60
CA MET A 128 -1.72 6.08 -6.52
C MET A 128 -2.57 7.19 -7.14
N ILE A 129 -3.07 8.12 -6.31
CA ILE A 129 -3.85 9.28 -6.77
C ILE A 129 -3.01 10.12 -7.75
N THR A 130 -1.74 10.35 -7.42
CA THR A 130 -0.82 11.11 -8.28
C THR A 130 -0.59 10.41 -9.61
N ALA A 131 -0.32 9.11 -9.61
CA ALA A 131 -0.11 8.34 -10.83
C ALA A 131 -1.33 8.38 -11.76
N TYR A 132 -2.53 8.15 -11.22
CA TYR A 132 -3.76 8.18 -12.01
C TYR A 132 -4.08 9.57 -12.54
N SER A 133 -3.79 10.63 -11.77
CA SER A 133 -3.94 12.01 -12.24
C SER A 133 -3.05 12.31 -13.46
N LEU A 134 -1.80 11.81 -13.44
CA LEU A 134 -0.87 11.95 -14.56
C LEU A 134 -1.28 11.13 -15.78
N ILE A 135 -1.72 9.87 -15.59
CA ILE A 135 -2.24 9.04 -16.67
C ILE A 135 -3.46 9.72 -17.31
N PHE A 136 -4.40 10.20 -16.49
CA PHE A 136 -5.60 10.87 -16.97
C PHE A 136 -5.27 12.14 -17.77
N LYS A 137 -4.34 12.97 -17.27
CA LYS A 137 -3.85 14.16 -17.98
C LYS A 137 -3.23 13.79 -19.34
N TYR A 138 -2.45 12.71 -19.39
CA TYR A 138 -1.86 12.22 -20.64
C TYR A 138 -2.94 11.77 -21.63
N LEU A 139 -3.95 11.03 -21.18
CA LEU A 139 -5.06 10.58 -22.02
C LEU A 139 -5.85 11.75 -22.61
N LEU A 140 -6.13 12.79 -21.82
CA LEU A 140 -6.80 13.99 -22.33
C LEU A 140 -5.98 14.72 -23.39
N LYS A 141 -4.67 14.84 -23.17
CA LYS A 141 -3.74 15.44 -24.15
C LYS A 141 -3.62 14.59 -25.43
N PHE A 142 -3.80 13.28 -25.33
CA PHE A 142 -3.79 12.39 -26.49
C PHE A 142 -5.08 12.45 -27.31
N LEU A 143 -6.22 12.75 -26.66
CA LEU A 143 -7.53 12.85 -27.31
C LEU A 143 -7.78 14.21 -27.97
N ALA A 144 -7.22 15.29 -27.40
CA ALA A 144 -7.31 16.66 -27.91
C ALA A 144 -6.39 16.88 -29.11
#